data_AF-A0A2E4ZW53-F1
#
_entry.id   AF-A0A2E4ZW53-F1
#
_cell.length_a   1.000
_cell.length_b   1.000
_cell.length_c   1.000
_cell.angle_alpha   90.00
_cell.angle_beta   90.00
_cell.angle_gamma   90.00
#
_symmetry.space_group_name_H-M   'P 1'
#
loop_
_entity.id
_entity.type
_entity.pdbx_description
1 polymer ?
#
loop_
_entity_poly.entity_id
_entity_poly.type
_entity_poly.pdbx_seq_one_letter_code
_entity_poly.pdbx_strand_id
1 'polypeptide(L)'
;MSTEEKEQPIRSSDTTRACMARLVKAIEDWTYKESQRYGQELSSLAVTLAKDIINFDAIRPGALRACKRIPIAIDTLMRHLESERNETDGKIDQMHVRFAQEIEELDLRIVRDRKEFRRYVDTVRHSEEFSDLQNAVSRINDQIQARMMAS
;
A
#
# COMPACT_ATOMS: atom_id res chain seq x y z
N MET A 1 -27.67 -65.82 -4.53
CA MET A 1 -27.22 -64.41 -4.49
C MET A 1 -28.46 -63.56 -4.66
N SER A 2 -28.89 -62.89 -3.59
CA SER A 2 -30.13 -62.11 -3.59
C SER A 2 -30.00 -60.94 -4.57
N THR A 3 -31.11 -60.64 -5.23
CA THR A 3 -31.30 -59.57 -6.22
C THR A 3 -31.03 -58.14 -5.71
N GLU A 4 -30.46 -57.99 -4.51
CA GLU A 4 -30.06 -56.73 -3.88
C GLU A 4 -28.66 -56.25 -4.29
N GLU A 5 -27.86 -57.08 -4.98
CA GLU A 5 -26.60 -56.67 -5.62
C GLU A 5 -26.80 -55.92 -6.96
N LYS A 6 -28.02 -55.46 -7.25
CA LYS A 6 -28.30 -54.64 -8.43
C LYS A 6 -27.99 -53.17 -8.14
N GLU A 7 -26.88 -52.72 -8.73
CA GLU A 7 -26.56 -51.31 -9.03
C GLU A 7 -26.57 -50.37 -7.83
N GLN A 8 -25.67 -50.60 -6.85
CA GLN A 8 -25.19 -49.45 -6.09
C GLN A 8 -24.35 -48.58 -7.03
N PRO A 9 -24.71 -47.30 -7.27
CA PRO A 9 -23.90 -46.42 -8.10
C PRO A 9 -22.49 -46.35 -7.51
N ILE A 10 -21.47 -46.57 -8.35
CA ILE A 10 -20.03 -46.57 -8.01
C ILE A 10 -19.62 -45.33 -7.18
N ARG A 11 -20.41 -44.25 -7.27
CA ARG A 11 -20.25 -42.98 -6.55
C ARG A 11 -20.49 -43.04 -5.02
N SER A 12 -21.05 -44.11 -4.46
CA SER A 12 -21.39 -44.18 -3.02
C SER A 12 -20.93 -45.44 -2.29
N SER A 13 -19.94 -46.15 -2.82
CA SER A 13 -19.36 -47.31 -2.14
C SER A 13 -18.86 -46.95 -0.73
N ASP A 14 -18.88 -47.92 0.19
CA ASP A 14 -18.31 -47.75 1.54
C ASP A 14 -16.83 -47.36 1.47
N THR A 15 -16.10 -47.89 0.50
CA THR A 15 -14.70 -47.55 0.24
C THR A 15 -14.52 -46.09 -0.14
N THR A 16 -15.34 -45.55 -1.05
CA THR A 16 -15.32 -44.12 -1.42
C THR A 16 -15.61 -43.23 -0.22
N ARG A 17 -16.59 -43.60 0.61
CA ARG A 17 -16.91 -42.87 1.85
C ARG A 17 -15.75 -42.87 2.85
N ALA A 18 -15.10 -44.02 3.04
CA ALA A 18 -13.93 -44.14 3.91
C ALA A 18 -12.74 -43.31 3.41
N CYS A 19 -12.48 -43.32 2.09
CA CYS A 19 -11.44 -42.49 1.48
C CYS A 19 -11.72 -40.99 1.68
N MET A 20 -12.96 -40.55 1.46
CA MET A 20 -13.34 -39.15 1.68
C MET A 20 -13.21 -38.75 3.16
N ALA A 21 -13.59 -39.62 4.09
CA ALA A 21 -13.42 -39.34 5.52
C ALA A 21 -11.94 -39.18 5.92
N ARG A 22 -11.05 -40.03 5.39
CA ARG A 22 -9.60 -39.91 5.59
C ARG A 22 -9.04 -38.62 4.98
N LEU A 23 -9.48 -38.25 3.78
CA LEU A 23 -9.07 -37.00 3.14
C LEU A 23 -9.51 -35.78 3.96
N VAL A 24 -10.77 -35.73 4.38
CA VAL A 24 -11.29 -34.64 5.23
C VAL A 24 -10.51 -34.54 6.54
N LYS A 25 -10.14 -35.68 7.13
CA LYS A 25 -9.31 -35.69 8.34
C LYS A 25 -7.91 -35.15 8.08
N ALA A 26 -7.26 -35.56 6.99
CA ALA A 26 -5.95 -35.07 6.60
C ALA A 26 -5.97 -33.55 6.31
N ILE A 27 -7.04 -33.05 5.70
CA ILE A 27 -7.28 -31.61 5.51
C ILE A 27 -7.39 -30.91 6.86
N GLU A 28 -8.20 -31.41 7.80
CA GLU A 28 -8.29 -30.82 9.15
C GLU A 28 -6.92 -30.79 9.84
N ASP A 29 -6.17 -31.89 9.81
CA ASP A 29 -4.83 -31.99 10.42
C ASP A 29 -3.86 -30.98 9.80
N TRP A 30 -3.86 -30.86 8.47
CA TRP A 30 -3.02 -29.91 7.75
C TRP A 30 -3.42 -28.47 8.05
N THR A 31 -4.71 -28.12 7.94
CA THR A 31 -5.22 -26.78 8.23
C THR A 31 -4.90 -26.37 9.67
N TYR A 32 -5.08 -27.27 10.64
CA TYR A 32 -4.70 -26.99 12.01
C TYR A 32 -3.20 -26.79 12.16
N LYS A 33 -2.37 -27.67 11.59
CA LYS A 33 -0.91 -27.53 11.63
C LYS A 33 -0.44 -26.20 11.04
N GLU A 34 -1.00 -25.80 9.91
CA GLU A 34 -0.63 -24.54 9.26
C GLU A 34 -1.11 -23.33 10.07
N SER A 35 -2.26 -23.43 10.75
CA SER A 35 -2.74 -22.37 11.65
C SER A 35 -1.85 -22.12 12.87
N GLN A 36 -1.00 -23.08 13.25
CA GLN A 36 -0.05 -22.93 14.36
C GLN A 36 1.28 -22.31 13.92
N ARG A 37 1.44 -22.00 12.63
CA ARG A 37 2.60 -21.27 12.11
C ARG A 37 2.34 -19.76 12.17
N TYR A 38 3.37 -18.97 11.90
CA TYR A 38 3.32 -17.50 11.93
C TYR A 38 3.72 -16.92 10.58
N GLY A 39 3.33 -15.66 10.32
CA GLY A 39 3.81 -14.91 9.16
C GLY A 39 3.31 -15.45 7.82
N GLN A 40 4.24 -15.69 6.87
CA GLN A 40 3.91 -16.02 5.49
C GLN A 40 3.19 -17.35 5.34
N GLU A 41 3.49 -18.33 6.18
CA GLU A 41 2.83 -19.64 6.21
C GLU A 41 1.35 -19.52 6.57
N LEU A 42 1.03 -18.70 7.57
CA LEU A 42 -0.36 -18.43 7.96
C LEU A 42 -1.09 -17.63 6.88
N SER A 43 -0.42 -16.68 6.23
CA SER A 43 -0.96 -15.98 5.05
C SER A 43 -1.15 -16.91 3.85
N SER A 44 -0.32 -17.95 3.69
CA SER A 44 -0.47 -18.94 2.62
C SER A 44 -1.69 -19.83 2.86
N LEU A 45 -2.00 -20.16 4.11
CA LEU A 45 -3.28 -20.78 4.47
C LEU A 45 -4.46 -19.88 4.07
N ALA A 46 -4.39 -18.56 4.33
CA ALA A 46 -5.42 -17.61 3.90
C ALA A 46 -5.65 -17.66 2.39
N VAL A 47 -4.59 -17.60 1.60
CA VAL A 47 -4.65 -17.67 0.13
C VAL A 47 -5.26 -19.00 -0.32
N THR A 48 -4.86 -20.11 0.30
CA THR A 48 -5.36 -21.45 -0.03
C THR A 48 -6.87 -21.54 0.13
N LEU A 49 -7.42 -20.97 1.20
CA LEU A 49 -8.87 -20.94 1.46
C LEU A 49 -9.58 -19.94 0.54
N ALA A 50 -9.06 -18.73 0.40
CA ALA A 50 -9.68 -17.68 -0.42
C ALA A 50 -9.70 -18.00 -1.92
N LYS A 51 -8.85 -18.92 -2.38
CA LYS A 51 -8.80 -19.40 -3.77
C LYS A 51 -9.51 -20.73 -3.99
N ASP A 52 -10.28 -21.20 -3.02
CA ASP A 52 -11.02 -22.46 -3.08
C ASP A 52 -10.15 -23.70 -3.39
N ILE A 53 -8.84 -23.63 -3.12
CA ILE A 53 -7.95 -24.80 -3.25
C ILE A 53 -8.40 -25.88 -2.25
N ILE A 54 -8.81 -25.44 -1.06
CA ILE A 54 -9.58 -26.25 -0.13
C ILE A 54 -10.91 -25.53 0.08
N ASN A 55 -11.96 -26.09 -0.51
CA ASN A 55 -13.32 -25.58 -0.37
C ASN A 55 -14.10 -26.45 0.63
N PHE A 56 -14.35 -25.91 1.83
CA PHE A 56 -15.09 -26.60 2.88
C PHE A 56 -16.59 -26.75 2.57
N ASP A 57 -17.16 -25.92 1.68
CA ASP A 57 -18.57 -26.05 1.25
C ASP A 57 -18.78 -27.30 0.38
N ALA A 58 -17.73 -27.78 -0.27
CA ALA A 58 -17.75 -29.05 -1.00
C ALA A 58 -17.75 -30.28 -0.08
N ILE A 59 -17.54 -30.11 1.23
CA ILE A 59 -17.52 -31.20 2.22
C ILE A 59 -18.90 -31.36 2.83
N ARG A 60 -19.37 -32.61 2.95
CA ARG A 60 -20.68 -32.91 3.56
C ARG A 60 -20.78 -32.31 4.98
N PRO A 61 -21.89 -31.66 5.35
CA PRO A 61 -22.01 -31.00 6.67
C PRO A 61 -21.75 -31.93 7.86
N GLY A 62 -22.15 -33.20 7.77
CA GLY A 62 -21.88 -34.19 8.82
C GLY A 62 -20.39 -34.47 9.03
N ALA A 63 -19.61 -34.52 7.96
CA ALA A 63 -18.16 -34.72 8.02
C ALA A 63 -17.46 -33.46 8.54
N LEU A 64 -17.89 -32.28 8.09
CA LEU A 64 -17.34 -31.01 8.55
C LEU A 64 -17.58 -30.78 10.05
N ARG A 65 -18.77 -31.11 10.56
CA ARG A 65 -19.09 -31.03 12.00
C ARG A 65 -18.22 -31.94 12.88
N ALA A 66 -17.69 -33.04 12.32
CA ALA A 66 -16.77 -33.92 13.04
C ALA A 66 -15.36 -33.30 13.18
N CYS A 67 -15.01 -32.31 12.36
CA CYS A 67 -13.73 -31.63 12.37
C CYS A 67 -13.71 -30.48 13.39
N LYS A 68 -13.42 -30.82 14.65
CA LYS A 68 -13.41 -29.86 15.76
C LYS A 68 -12.29 -28.83 15.71
N ARG A 69 -11.21 -29.08 14.96
CA ARG A 69 -10.04 -28.18 14.89
C ARG A 69 -10.10 -27.16 13.76
N ILE A 70 -10.98 -27.35 12.76
CA ILE A 70 -11.15 -26.37 11.68
C ILE A 70 -11.59 -25.01 12.23
N PRO A 71 -12.63 -24.90 13.09
CA PRO A 71 -13.03 -23.59 13.61
C PRO A 71 -11.91 -22.86 14.38
N ILE A 72 -11.10 -23.60 15.14
CA ILE A 72 -9.97 -23.05 15.89
C ILE A 72 -8.89 -22.50 14.94
N ALA A 73 -8.59 -23.24 13.88
CA ALA A 73 -7.64 -22.83 12.86
C ALA A 73 -8.11 -21.58 12.10
N ILE A 74 -9.40 -21.53 11.74
CA ILE A 74 -10.01 -20.38 11.07
C ILE A 74 -10.02 -19.14 11.98
N ASP A 75 -10.37 -19.28 13.25
CA ASP A 75 -10.32 -18.15 14.21
C ASP A 75 -8.89 -17.56 14.33
N THR A 76 -7.89 -18.43 14.40
CA THR A 76 -6.48 -18.02 14.48
C THR A 76 -6.05 -17.27 13.20
N LEU A 77 -6.47 -17.79 12.04
CA LEU A 77 -6.22 -17.14 10.75
C LEU A 77 -6.92 -15.78 10.65
N MET A 78 -8.16 -15.65 11.12
CA MET A 78 -8.89 -14.39 11.11
C MET A 78 -8.19 -13.33 11.94
N ARG A 79 -7.72 -13.68 13.15
CA ARG A 79 -6.95 -12.77 14.02
C ARG A 79 -5.64 -12.33 13.38
N HIS A 80 -4.95 -13.24 12.69
CA HIS A 80 -3.73 -12.91 11.93
C HIS A 80 -4.02 -11.90 10.81
N LEU A 81 -5.04 -12.16 9.99
CA LEU A 81 -5.42 -11.27 8.88
C LEU A 81 -5.85 -9.88 9.37
N GLU A 82 -6.55 -9.81 10.50
CA GLU A 82 -6.90 -8.54 11.13
C GLU A 82 -5.66 -7.77 11.59
N SER A 83 -4.70 -8.45 12.21
CA SER A 83 -3.42 -7.85 12.62
C SER A 83 -2.64 -7.30 11.42
N GLU A 84 -2.47 -8.10 10.37
CA GLU A 84 -1.75 -7.70 9.14
C GLU A 84 -2.43 -6.50 8.46
N ARG A 85 -3.77 -6.50 8.41
CA ARG A 85 -4.54 -5.37 7.88
C ARG A 85 -4.29 -4.11 8.69
N ASN A 86 -4.44 -4.17 10.01
CA ASN A 86 -4.26 -3.00 10.87
C ASN A 86 -2.82 -2.45 10.82
N GLU A 87 -1.81 -3.32 10.72
CA GLU A 87 -0.42 -2.90 10.53
C GLU A 87 -0.22 -2.19 9.18
N THR A 88 -0.82 -2.73 8.11
CA THR A 88 -0.75 -2.14 6.77
C THR A 88 -1.46 -0.79 6.71
N ASP A 89 -2.66 -0.68 7.29
CA ASP A 89 -3.41 0.57 7.41
C ASP A 89 -2.60 1.62 8.18
N GLY A 90 -1.97 1.23 9.29
CA GLY A 90 -1.09 2.13 10.06
C GLY A 90 0.13 2.61 9.27
N LYS A 91 0.71 1.77 8.40
CA LYS A 91 1.79 2.18 7.48
C LYS A 91 1.29 3.16 6.44
N ILE A 92 0.08 2.96 5.90
CA ILE A 92 -0.56 3.87 4.93
C ILE A 92 -0.78 5.24 5.56
N ASP A 93 -1.32 5.30 6.78
CA ASP A 93 -1.53 6.57 7.51
C ASP A 93 -0.21 7.33 7.72
N GLN A 94 0.86 6.63 8.10
CA GLN A 94 2.19 7.24 8.25
C GLN A 94 2.76 7.76 6.92
N MET A 95 2.44 7.10 5.80
CA MET A 95 2.81 7.61 4.47
C MET A 95 2.00 8.84 4.12
N HIS A 96 0.69 8.88 4.43
CA HIS A 96 -0.15 10.04 4.21
C HIS A 96 0.34 11.28 4.96
N VAL A 97 0.71 11.14 6.24
CA VAL A 97 1.27 12.25 7.02
C VAL A 97 2.57 12.77 6.42
N ARG A 98 3.49 11.87 6.03
CA ARG A 98 4.76 12.25 5.39
C ARG A 98 4.53 12.96 4.06
N PHE A 99 3.63 12.45 3.22
CA PHE A 99 3.29 13.10 1.96
C PHE A 99 2.67 14.49 2.17
N ALA A 100 1.80 14.65 3.18
CA ALA A 100 1.25 15.96 3.50
C ALA A 100 2.34 16.97 3.88
N GLN A 101 3.33 16.56 4.69
CA GLN A 101 4.48 17.39 5.07
C GLN A 101 5.36 17.75 3.87
N GLU A 102 5.66 16.78 3.01
CA GLU A 102 6.47 17.01 1.80
C GLU A 102 5.78 17.99 0.82
N ILE A 103 4.45 17.88 0.68
CA ILE A 103 3.64 18.80 -0.12
C ILE A 103 3.67 20.21 0.48
N GLU A 104 3.49 20.34 1.80
CA GLU A 104 3.55 21.63 2.49
C GLU A 104 4.93 22.30 2.31
N GLU A 105 6.02 21.55 2.44
CA GLU A 105 7.37 22.06 2.21
C GLU A 105 7.60 22.50 0.75
N LEU A 106 7.01 21.79 -0.21
CA LEU A 106 7.07 22.15 -1.63
C LEU A 106 6.33 23.47 -1.88
N ASP A 107 5.12 23.62 -1.32
CA ASP A 107 4.32 24.84 -1.43
C ASP A 107 5.06 26.04 -0.82
N LEU A 108 5.68 25.88 0.36
CA LEU A 108 6.48 26.91 1.01
C LEU A 108 7.68 27.35 0.15
N ARG A 109 8.36 26.39 -0.49
CA ARG A 109 9.45 26.68 -1.44
C ARG A 109 8.94 27.48 -2.64
N ILE A 110 7.85 27.06 -3.28
CA ILE A 110 7.26 27.76 -4.43
C ILE A 110 6.91 29.22 -4.06
N VAL A 111 6.30 29.44 -2.89
CA VAL A 111 5.95 30.78 -2.42
C VAL A 111 7.20 31.64 -2.16
N ARG A 112 8.25 31.06 -1.56
CA ARG A 112 9.52 31.76 -1.33
C ARG A 112 10.20 32.13 -2.64
N ASP A 113 10.32 31.19 -3.56
CA ASP A 113 10.99 31.39 -4.85
C ASP A 113 10.29 32.49 -5.67
N ARG A 114 8.94 32.56 -5.62
CA ARG A 114 8.19 33.68 -6.22
C ARG A 114 8.54 35.05 -5.62
N LYS A 115 8.71 35.14 -4.29
CA LYS A 115 9.10 36.39 -3.61
C LYS A 115 10.54 36.77 -3.93
N GLU A 116 11.44 35.79 -3.98
CA GLU A 116 12.85 35.99 -4.36
C GLU A 116 12.99 36.44 -5.81
N PHE A 117 12.24 35.83 -6.73
CA PHE A 117 12.21 36.26 -8.13
C PHE A 117 11.71 37.71 -8.28
N ARG A 118 10.67 38.10 -7.55
CA ARG A 118 10.19 39.49 -7.55
C ARG A 118 11.26 40.46 -7.05
N ARG A 119 11.93 40.12 -5.94
CA ARG A 119 13.06 40.93 -5.43
C ARG A 119 14.19 41.03 -6.44
N TYR A 120 14.49 39.95 -7.15
CA TYR A 120 15.49 39.96 -8.21
C TYR A 120 15.12 40.94 -9.33
N VAL A 121 13.88 40.87 -9.84
CA VAL A 121 13.39 41.80 -10.88
C VAL A 121 13.44 43.25 -10.42
N ASP A 122 13.00 43.55 -9.19
CA ASP A 122 13.06 44.89 -8.62
C ASP A 122 14.52 45.38 -8.51
N THR A 123 15.45 44.50 -8.13
CA THR A 123 16.88 44.83 -8.03
C THR A 123 17.50 45.13 -9.39
N VAL A 124 17.19 44.33 -10.41
CA VAL A 124 17.64 44.55 -11.79
C VAL A 124 17.14 45.90 -12.30
N ARG A 125 15.84 46.20 -12.11
CA ARG A 125 15.26 47.48 -12.50
C ARG A 125 15.95 48.66 -11.84
N HIS A 126 16.18 48.61 -10.53
CA HIS A 126 16.89 49.69 -9.84
C HIS A 126 18.31 49.85 -10.38
N SER A 127 19.01 48.75 -10.68
CA SER A 127 20.35 48.81 -11.26
C SER A 127 20.36 49.53 -12.62
N GLU A 128 19.35 49.30 -13.47
CA GLU A 128 19.19 49.99 -14.74
C GLU A 128 18.92 51.49 -14.52
N GLU A 129 17.98 51.83 -13.63
CA GLU A 129 17.65 53.22 -13.29
C GLU A 129 18.88 53.98 -12.75
N PHE A 130 19.70 53.35 -11.91
CA PHE A 130 20.95 53.94 -11.42
C PHE A 130 22.01 54.10 -12.52
N SER A 131 22.09 53.17 -13.47
CA SER A 131 23.00 53.28 -14.62
C SER A 131 22.60 54.46 -15.52
N ASP A 132 21.31 54.61 -15.79
CA ASP A 132 20.78 55.75 -16.56
C ASP A 132 21.04 57.08 -15.86
N LEU A 133 20.81 57.14 -14.55
CA LEU A 133 21.14 58.31 -13.72
C LEU A 133 22.63 58.62 -13.75
N GLN A 134 23.50 57.61 -13.58
CA GLN A 134 24.95 57.79 -13.67
C GLN A 134 25.35 58.35 -15.03
N ASN A 135 24.84 57.80 -16.14
CA ASN A 135 25.11 58.27 -17.49
C ASN A 135 24.62 59.71 -17.71
N ALA A 136 23.47 60.08 -17.13
CA ALA A 136 22.98 61.46 -17.16
C ALA A 136 23.89 62.42 -16.37
N VAL A 137 24.29 62.04 -15.15
CA VAL A 137 25.16 62.84 -14.29
C VAL A 137 26.56 62.99 -14.90
N SER A 138 27.15 61.92 -15.45
CA SER A 138 28.44 61.98 -16.13
C SER A 138 28.41 62.96 -17.30
N ARG A 139 27.36 62.92 -18.15
CA ARG A 139 27.21 63.90 -19.24
C ARG A 139 27.15 65.34 -18.74
N ILE A 140 26.43 65.60 -17.65
CA ILE A 140 26.36 66.94 -17.04
C ILE A 140 27.75 67.37 -16.54
N ASN A 141 28.47 66.46 -15.86
CA ASN A 141 29.82 66.73 -15.38
C ASN A 141 30.79 67.07 -16.52
N ASP A 142 30.76 66.31 -17.62
CA ASP A 142 31.61 66.56 -18.79
C ASP A 142 31.33 67.93 -19.41
N GLN A 143 30.06 68.33 -19.49
CA GLN A 143 29.67 69.67 -19.96
C GLN A 143 30.19 70.78 -19.05
N ILE A 144 30.15 70.60 -17.73
CA ILE A 144 30.69 71.57 -16.76
C ILE A 144 32.21 71.68 -16.94
N GLN A 145 32.92 70.56 -16.99
CA GLN A 145 34.37 70.52 -17.16
C GLN A 145 34.82 71.21 -18.47
N ALA A 146 34.13 70.93 -19.58
CA ALA A 146 34.42 71.56 -20.86
C ALA A 146 34.26 73.10 -20.81
N ARG A 147 33.24 73.60 -20.08
CA ARG A 147 33.05 75.04 -19.89
C ARG A 147 34.13 75.67 -19.02
N MET A 148 34.59 74.97 -17.98
CA MET A 148 35.65 75.46 -17.09
C MET A 148 37.01 75.56 -17.80
N MET A 149 37.31 74.69 -18.78
CA MET A 149 38.56 74.73 -19.54
C MET A 149 38.56 75.68 -20.75
N ALA A 150 37.41 76.21 -21.15
CA ALA A 150 37.27 77.13 -22.26
C ALA A 150 37.39 78.63 -21.85
N SER A 151 37.64 78.91 -20.57
CA SER A 151 37.89 80.25 -20.01
C SER A 151 39.37 80.44 -19.68
#